data_AF-X0SB37-F1
#
_entry.id   AF-X0SB37-F1
#
_cell.length_a   1.000
_cell.length_b   1.000
_cell.length_c   1.000
_cell.angle_alpha   90.00
_cell.angle_beta   90.00
_cell.angle_gamma   90.00
#
_symmetry.space_group_name_H-M   'P 1'
#
loop_
_entity.id
_entity.type
_entity.pdbx_description
1 polymer ?
#
loop_
_entity_poly.entity_id
_entity_poly.type
_entity_poly.pdbx_seq_one_letter_code
_entity_poly.pdbx_strand_id
1 'polypeptide(L)'
;QFKLAAKKLTEVSDLPVMLACLNPDILVAAAAEIKDKKPLLYAATNDSWEQIGKFAVENNLPVAVVSSDLDELMSLSATLQKLGVTGIVLDAMTVFGPGNVALTYDNIMQLRIAAIDKGDVNAGWPIMGVPAAYWSQVKTDDKELWEHQYQEIIMGAIMQSIDTNLIIMHTGKRKEDIWALLVMMTLRQSIFSDPRIYPAVDAGVYEIGEPTDKSPIFVTSNYRLTKIPVEIDIKGANLDAWLLVVDSEGIGIESAVAGGQFSAGAIAEAVKEFKAFEKVNHRILIIPGMAARLSGALEDEADAFVVVGPRDSSGIGKYIKEQWQPEEFMKQYEELKE
;
A
#
# COMPACT_ATOMS: atom_id res chain seq x y z
N GLN A 1 26.41 2.27 -25.67
CA GLN A 1 25.66 1.22 -24.95
C GLN A 1 24.47 1.79 -24.17
N PHE A 2 24.65 2.81 -23.32
CA PHE A 2 23.57 3.44 -22.56
C PHE A 2 22.36 3.89 -23.41
N LYS A 3 22.64 4.59 -24.52
CA LYS A 3 21.66 4.97 -25.56
C LYS A 3 20.79 3.79 -26.04
N LEU A 4 21.43 2.67 -26.38
CA LEU A 4 20.74 1.47 -26.85
C LEU A 4 19.88 0.83 -25.75
N ALA A 5 20.38 0.84 -24.51
CA ALA A 5 19.64 0.35 -23.35
C ALA A 5 18.37 1.18 -23.09
N ALA A 6 18.48 2.52 -23.15
CA ALA A 6 17.34 3.43 -23.01
C ALA A 6 16.25 3.15 -24.04
N LYS A 7 16.64 3.02 -25.32
CA LYS A 7 15.70 2.68 -26.40
C LYS A 7 15.03 1.34 -26.17
N LYS A 8 15.82 0.29 -25.90
CA LYS A 8 15.30 -1.05 -25.67
C LYS A 8 14.33 -1.11 -24.48
N LEU A 9 14.60 -0.37 -23.40
CA LEU A 9 13.70 -0.30 -22.25
C LEU A 9 12.31 0.21 -22.64
N THR A 10 12.23 1.24 -23.49
CA THR A 10 10.96 1.82 -23.95
C THR A 10 10.22 0.97 -24.97
N GLU A 11 10.88 -0.03 -25.57
CA GLU A 11 10.27 -1.01 -26.47
C GLU A 11 9.59 -2.16 -25.71
N VAL A 12 10.00 -2.40 -24.45
CA VAL A 12 9.54 -3.54 -23.64
C VAL A 12 8.73 -3.13 -22.41
N SER A 13 8.58 -1.83 -22.14
CA SER A 13 7.87 -1.30 -20.98
C SER A 13 7.26 0.07 -21.28
N ASP A 14 6.03 0.27 -20.81
CA ASP A 14 5.34 1.56 -20.83
C ASP A 14 5.49 2.35 -19.51
N LEU A 15 6.26 1.84 -18.54
CA LEU A 15 6.52 2.55 -17.30
C LEU A 15 7.37 3.81 -17.54
N PRO A 16 7.21 4.87 -16.73
CA PRO A 16 8.09 6.04 -16.77
C PRO A 16 9.56 5.66 -16.58
N VAL A 17 10.44 6.37 -17.27
CA VAL A 17 11.88 6.08 -17.28
C VAL A 17 12.65 7.19 -16.59
N MET A 18 13.64 6.82 -15.78
CA MET A 18 14.68 7.70 -15.26
C MET A 18 16.01 7.27 -15.86
N LEU A 19 16.75 8.21 -16.45
CA LEU A 19 18.09 7.97 -16.97
C LEU A 19 19.12 8.45 -15.95
N ALA A 20 19.79 7.51 -15.28
CA ALA A 20 20.81 7.79 -14.27
C ALA A 20 22.23 7.70 -14.86
N CYS A 21 22.85 8.85 -15.13
CA CYS A 21 24.21 8.98 -15.62
C CYS A 21 24.82 10.35 -15.25
N LEU A 22 25.98 10.36 -14.58
CA LEU A 22 26.68 11.59 -14.20
C LEU A 22 27.47 12.23 -15.36
N ASN A 23 27.64 11.53 -16.48
CA ASN A 23 28.28 12.10 -17.66
C ASN A 23 27.20 12.78 -18.53
N PRO A 24 27.25 14.11 -18.71
CA PRO A 24 26.17 14.84 -19.36
C PRO A 24 26.04 14.51 -20.86
N ASP A 25 27.14 14.24 -21.55
CA ASP A 25 27.11 13.86 -22.98
C ASP A 25 26.40 12.51 -23.18
N ILE A 26 26.69 11.53 -22.32
CA ILE A 26 26.05 10.21 -22.36
C ILE A 26 24.56 10.33 -22.00
N LEU A 27 24.22 11.14 -21.00
CA LEU A 27 22.85 11.36 -20.54
C LEU A 27 22.00 12.00 -21.63
N VAL A 28 22.46 13.13 -22.20
CA VAL A 28 21.76 13.87 -23.26
C VAL A 28 21.60 13.02 -24.52
N ALA A 29 22.65 12.30 -24.92
CA ALA A 29 22.59 11.43 -26.09
C ALA A 29 21.58 10.28 -25.95
N ALA A 30 21.40 9.75 -24.73
CA ALA A 30 20.38 8.74 -24.46
C ALA A 30 18.97 9.35 -24.36
N ALA A 31 18.83 10.49 -23.69
CA ALA A 31 17.56 11.19 -23.55
C ALA A 31 16.98 11.62 -24.91
N ALA A 32 17.83 12.02 -25.86
CA ALA A 32 17.40 12.40 -27.20
C ALA A 32 16.64 11.29 -27.96
N GLU A 33 16.93 10.01 -27.68
CA GLU A 33 16.24 8.88 -28.32
C GLU A 33 14.85 8.59 -27.75
N ILE A 34 14.63 8.98 -26.50
CA ILE A 34 13.41 8.63 -25.76
C ILE A 34 12.70 9.86 -25.20
N LYS A 35 13.01 11.06 -25.70
CA LYS A 35 12.47 12.34 -25.21
C LYS A 35 10.94 12.40 -25.24
N ASP A 36 10.31 11.72 -26.20
CA ASP A 36 8.85 11.62 -26.31
C ASP A 36 8.22 10.87 -25.12
N LYS A 37 9.01 10.04 -24.42
CA LYS A 37 8.62 9.35 -23.19
C LYS A 37 8.83 10.19 -21.92
N LYS A 38 9.33 11.42 -22.06
CA LYS A 38 9.61 12.39 -20.98
C LYS A 38 10.41 11.80 -19.81
N PRO A 39 11.61 11.23 -20.06
CA PRO A 39 12.42 10.64 -18.99
C PRO A 39 12.88 11.68 -17.96
N LEU A 40 13.02 11.26 -16.70
CA LEU A 40 13.73 12.02 -15.68
C LEU A 40 15.24 11.97 -15.92
N LEU A 41 15.88 13.13 -16.05
CA LEU A 41 17.32 13.25 -16.27
C LEU A 41 18.04 13.30 -14.92
N TYR A 42 18.75 12.23 -14.57
CA TYR A 42 19.57 12.15 -13.36
C TYR A 42 21.06 12.10 -13.75
N ALA A 43 21.89 13.07 -13.37
CA ALA A 43 21.55 14.26 -12.58
C ALA A 43 22.34 15.49 -13.00
N ALA A 44 21.75 16.66 -12.77
CA ALA A 44 22.42 17.93 -12.81
C ALA A 44 23.22 18.15 -11.51
N THR A 45 24.49 18.49 -11.68
CA THR A 45 25.46 18.86 -10.63
C THR A 45 26.01 20.26 -10.92
N ASN A 46 26.85 20.81 -10.04
CA ASN A 46 27.52 22.09 -10.28
C ASN A 46 28.29 22.17 -11.62
N ASP A 47 28.83 21.05 -12.09
CA ASP A 47 29.60 21.00 -13.34
C ASP A 47 28.74 20.74 -14.59
N SER A 48 27.50 20.27 -14.42
CA SER A 48 26.69 19.73 -15.52
C SER A 48 25.31 20.38 -15.69
N TRP A 49 24.90 21.23 -14.75
CA TRP A 49 23.56 21.84 -14.74
C TRP A 49 23.24 22.62 -16.01
N GLU A 50 24.22 23.32 -16.61
CA GLU A 50 23.96 24.19 -17.75
C GLU A 50 23.60 23.38 -19.00
N GLN A 51 24.39 22.34 -19.29
CA GLN A 51 24.16 21.46 -20.44
C GLN A 51 22.85 20.67 -20.27
N ILE A 52 22.66 20.04 -19.11
CA ILE A 52 21.47 19.23 -18.83
C ILE A 52 20.23 20.10 -18.78
N GLY A 53 20.31 21.27 -18.13
CA GLY A 53 19.21 22.21 -17.99
C GLY A 53 18.74 22.79 -19.32
N LYS A 54 19.67 23.23 -20.20
CA LYS A 54 19.29 23.75 -21.54
C LYS A 54 18.58 22.68 -22.36
N PHE A 55 19.14 21.47 -22.38
CA PHE A 55 18.52 20.35 -23.08
C PHE A 55 17.13 20.01 -22.52
N ALA A 56 16.97 20.07 -21.19
CA ALA A 56 15.70 19.84 -20.52
C ALA A 56 14.64 20.88 -20.88
N VAL A 57 15.00 22.17 -20.96
CA VAL A 57 14.10 23.24 -21.38
C VAL A 57 13.68 23.05 -22.84
N GLU A 58 14.64 22.80 -23.74
CA GLU A 58 14.37 22.61 -25.17
C GLU A 58 13.43 21.44 -25.46
N ASN A 59 13.46 20.39 -24.62
CA ASN A 59 12.70 19.16 -24.83
C ASN A 59 11.58 18.96 -23.78
N ASN A 60 11.33 19.93 -22.89
CA ASN A 60 10.35 19.87 -21.82
C ASN A 60 10.47 18.61 -20.94
N LEU A 61 11.68 18.35 -20.43
CA LEU A 61 12.02 17.17 -19.63
C LEU A 61 12.26 17.53 -18.16
N PRO A 62 11.88 16.65 -17.21
CA PRO A 62 12.22 16.85 -15.80
C PRO A 62 13.69 16.51 -15.51
N VAL A 63 14.27 17.20 -14.52
CA VAL A 63 15.68 17.06 -14.12
C VAL A 63 15.78 16.79 -12.62
N ALA A 64 16.59 15.83 -12.22
CA ALA A 64 17.01 15.67 -10.84
C ALA A 64 18.31 16.44 -10.61
N VAL A 65 18.36 17.25 -9.55
CA VAL A 65 19.58 17.89 -9.05
C VAL A 65 20.12 17.10 -7.86
N VAL A 66 21.43 16.92 -7.80
CA VAL A 66 22.08 16.17 -6.72
C VAL A 66 23.24 16.96 -6.12
N SER A 67 23.29 17.00 -4.79
CA SER A 67 24.41 17.52 -4.01
C SER A 67 24.35 16.98 -2.58
N SER A 68 25.50 16.77 -1.95
CA SER A 68 25.60 16.49 -0.50
C SER A 68 25.48 17.75 0.37
N ASP A 69 25.61 18.92 -0.24
CA ASP A 69 25.50 20.23 0.40
C ASP A 69 24.13 20.85 0.05
N LEU A 70 23.33 21.13 1.08
CA LEU A 70 21.98 21.67 0.90
C LEU A 70 21.96 23.09 0.33
N ASP A 71 22.95 23.93 0.63
CA ASP A 71 23.04 25.28 0.07
C ASP A 71 23.36 25.22 -1.43
N GLU A 72 24.27 24.32 -1.81
CA GLU A 72 24.55 24.04 -3.22
C GLU A 72 23.31 23.48 -3.94
N LEU A 73 22.62 22.50 -3.33
CA LEU A 73 21.41 21.90 -3.89
C LEU A 73 20.33 22.95 -4.18
N MET A 74 20.13 23.86 -3.24
CA MET A 74 19.18 24.96 -3.34
C MET A 74 19.59 25.99 -4.39
N SER A 75 20.88 26.30 -4.49
CA SER A 75 21.44 27.16 -5.55
C SER A 75 21.24 26.57 -6.95
N LEU A 76 21.45 25.25 -7.11
CA LEU A 76 21.20 24.53 -8.36
C LEU A 76 19.71 24.54 -8.73
N SER A 77 18.84 24.28 -7.75
CA SER A 77 17.38 24.39 -7.94
C SER A 77 16.98 25.79 -8.43
N ALA A 78 17.45 26.85 -7.76
CA ALA A 78 17.18 28.23 -8.16
C ALA A 78 17.69 28.54 -9.58
N THR A 79 18.86 28.00 -9.94
CA THR A 79 19.50 28.21 -11.25
C THR A 79 18.69 27.54 -12.36
N LEU A 80 18.26 26.29 -12.17
CA LEU A 80 17.44 25.58 -13.15
C LEU A 80 16.05 26.22 -13.31
N GLN A 81 15.45 26.72 -12.23
CA GLN A 81 14.19 27.47 -12.31
C GLN A 81 14.34 28.74 -13.15
N LYS A 82 15.41 29.53 -12.93
CA LYS A 82 15.71 30.72 -13.73
C LYS A 82 15.97 30.40 -15.20
N LEU A 83 16.56 29.24 -15.48
CA LEU A 83 16.76 28.75 -16.84
C LEU A 83 15.43 28.35 -17.53
N GLY A 84 14.38 28.09 -16.76
CA GLY A 84 13.05 27.74 -17.25
C GLY A 84 12.69 26.26 -17.12
N VAL A 85 13.43 25.48 -16.34
CA VAL A 85 13.08 24.07 -16.06
C VAL A 85 11.84 24.03 -15.17
N THR A 86 10.78 23.37 -15.63
CA THR A 86 9.48 23.31 -14.93
C THR A 86 9.27 22.04 -14.10
N GLY A 87 10.19 21.07 -14.19
CA GLY A 87 10.15 19.83 -13.41
C GLY A 87 11.51 19.56 -12.78
N ILE A 88 11.63 19.82 -11.48
CA ILE A 88 12.85 19.56 -10.72
C ILE A 88 12.56 18.52 -9.65
N VAL A 89 13.53 17.64 -9.38
CA VAL A 89 13.53 16.70 -8.25
C VAL A 89 14.82 16.92 -7.45
N LEU A 90 14.73 16.97 -6.13
CA LEU A 90 15.87 17.23 -5.24
C LEU A 90 16.43 15.92 -4.70
N ASP A 91 17.73 15.69 -4.86
CA ASP A 91 18.48 14.58 -4.25
C ASP A 91 19.57 15.14 -3.32
N ALA A 92 19.33 15.05 -2.01
CA ALA A 92 20.30 15.44 -0.98
C ALA A 92 21.30 14.31 -0.64
N MET A 93 21.39 13.31 -1.51
CA MET A 93 22.11 12.04 -1.36
C MET A 93 21.58 11.14 -0.24
N THR A 94 21.64 9.83 -0.48
CA THR A 94 21.36 8.81 0.53
C THR A 94 22.66 8.20 1.00
N VAL A 95 22.97 8.38 2.29
CA VAL A 95 24.22 7.92 2.89
C VAL A 95 23.94 6.89 3.98
N PHE A 96 24.78 5.86 4.02
CA PHE A 96 24.62 4.70 4.91
C PHE A 96 25.75 4.60 5.93
N GLY A 97 25.51 3.82 6.98
CA GLY A 97 26.47 3.56 8.05
C GLY A 97 26.19 4.34 9.34
N PRO A 98 27.01 4.16 10.39
CA PRO A 98 26.80 4.79 11.69
C PRO A 98 26.70 6.32 11.58
N GLY A 99 25.60 6.90 12.08
CA GLY A 99 25.33 8.34 12.02
C GLY A 99 24.78 8.85 10.67
N ASN A 100 25.01 8.15 9.57
CA ASN A 100 24.62 8.60 8.23
C ASN A 100 23.12 8.42 7.93
N VAL A 101 22.45 7.49 8.61
CA VAL A 101 20.98 7.37 8.53
C VAL A 101 20.31 8.64 9.07
N ALA A 102 20.80 9.17 10.19
CA ALA A 102 20.31 10.42 10.76
C ALA A 102 20.57 11.60 9.82
N LEU A 103 21.77 11.68 9.21
CA LEU A 103 22.07 12.71 8.22
C LEU A 103 21.13 12.67 7.01
N THR A 104 20.87 11.48 6.45
CA THR A 104 19.92 11.31 5.34
C THR A 104 18.51 11.79 5.75
N TYR A 105 18.05 11.38 6.92
CA TYR A 105 16.76 11.79 7.47
C TYR A 105 16.68 13.31 7.64
N ASP A 106 17.68 13.90 8.29
CA ASP A 106 17.72 15.33 8.60
C ASP A 106 17.74 16.18 7.34
N ASN A 107 18.46 15.75 6.29
CA ASN A 107 18.48 16.47 5.01
C ASN A 107 17.10 16.51 4.35
N ILE A 108 16.38 15.38 4.34
CA ILE A 108 15.03 15.30 3.75
C ILE A 108 14.05 16.18 4.55
N MET A 109 14.10 16.11 5.88
CA MET A 109 13.24 16.93 6.74
C MET A 109 13.55 18.42 6.63
N GLN A 110 14.82 18.80 6.54
CA GLN A 110 15.20 20.19 6.35
C GLN A 110 14.66 20.76 5.04
N LEU A 111 14.73 20.00 3.93
CA LEU A 111 14.13 20.39 2.65
C LEU A 111 12.61 20.56 2.77
N ARG A 112 11.93 19.62 3.43
CA ARG A 112 10.48 19.72 3.64
C ARG A 112 10.09 20.96 4.45
N ILE A 113 10.75 21.18 5.59
CA ILE A 113 10.50 22.31 6.49
C ILE A 113 10.80 23.62 5.76
N ALA A 114 11.88 23.67 4.96
CA ALA A 114 12.18 24.84 4.15
C ALA A 114 11.07 25.14 3.15
N ALA A 115 10.55 24.11 2.46
CA ALA A 115 9.50 24.27 1.47
C ALA A 115 8.15 24.71 2.07
N ILE A 116 7.72 24.08 3.17
CA ILE A 116 6.38 24.29 3.75
C ILE A 116 6.39 25.42 4.78
N ASP A 117 7.20 25.29 5.83
CA ASP A 117 7.13 26.19 6.99
C ASP A 117 7.81 27.53 6.68
N LYS A 118 8.91 27.50 5.91
CA LYS A 118 9.65 28.72 5.53
C LYS A 118 9.24 29.29 4.17
N GLY A 119 8.46 28.54 3.38
CA GLY A 119 8.01 28.97 2.06
C GLY A 119 9.13 29.17 1.04
N ASP A 120 10.26 28.46 1.20
CA ASP A 120 11.38 28.55 0.26
C ASP A 120 11.04 27.83 -1.05
N VAL A 121 10.82 28.62 -2.10
CA VAL A 121 10.48 28.11 -3.44
C VAL A 121 11.57 27.23 -4.04
N ASN A 122 12.83 27.36 -3.61
CA ASN A 122 13.92 26.52 -4.12
C ASN A 122 13.89 25.11 -3.54
N ALA A 123 13.26 24.93 -2.37
CA ALA A 123 12.99 23.63 -1.75
C ALA A 123 11.61 23.07 -2.15
N GLY A 124 10.79 23.87 -2.84
CA GLY A 124 9.41 23.57 -3.22
C GLY A 124 9.23 22.48 -4.30
N TRP A 125 10.13 21.51 -4.36
CA TRP A 125 10.17 20.45 -5.38
C TRP A 125 10.11 19.07 -4.72
N PRO A 126 9.61 18.04 -5.43
CA PRO A 126 9.66 16.66 -4.94
C PRO A 126 11.07 16.23 -4.55
N ILE A 127 11.18 15.51 -3.44
CA ILE A 127 12.45 14.97 -2.93
C ILE A 127 12.57 13.50 -3.34
N MET A 128 13.74 13.09 -3.80
CA MET A 128 14.04 11.68 -4.07
C MET A 128 15.01 11.09 -3.04
N GLY A 129 14.90 9.78 -2.87
CA GLY A 129 15.78 8.95 -2.08
C GLY A 129 16.37 7.82 -2.90
N VAL A 130 17.62 7.48 -2.62
CA VAL A 130 18.38 6.45 -3.35
C VAL A 130 18.90 5.37 -2.39
N PRO A 131 18.03 4.57 -1.75
CA PRO A 131 18.47 3.39 -0.99
C PRO A 131 19.39 2.48 -1.81
N ALA A 132 19.22 2.42 -3.13
CA ALA A 132 20.09 1.68 -4.04
C ALA A 132 21.57 2.08 -3.97
N ALA A 133 21.91 3.26 -3.44
CA ALA A 133 23.29 3.68 -3.19
C ALA A 133 24.00 2.73 -2.20
N TYR A 134 23.26 1.96 -1.40
CA TYR A 134 23.81 0.90 -0.57
C TYR A 134 24.70 -0.07 -1.37
N TRP A 135 24.36 -0.35 -2.62
CA TRP A 135 25.07 -1.34 -3.44
C TRP A 135 26.41 -0.85 -3.97
N SER A 136 26.71 0.45 -3.93
CA SER A 136 28.03 0.97 -4.35
C SER A 136 29.11 0.83 -3.27
N GLN A 137 28.72 0.55 -2.03
CA GLN A 137 29.63 0.45 -0.87
C GLN A 137 29.84 -0.98 -0.38
N VAL A 138 29.04 -1.94 -0.84
CA VAL A 138 29.17 -3.36 -0.48
C VAL A 138 29.74 -4.18 -1.63
N LYS A 139 30.57 -5.17 -1.29
CA LYS A 139 30.98 -6.23 -2.21
C LYS A 139 30.18 -7.46 -1.84
N THR A 140 29.25 -7.86 -2.72
CA THR A 140 28.38 -9.01 -2.47
C THR A 140 29.08 -10.33 -2.71
N ASP A 141 28.93 -11.26 -1.78
CA ASP A 141 28.89 -12.68 -2.06
C ASP A 141 27.44 -13.20 -1.95
N ASP A 142 27.14 -14.38 -2.51
CA ASP A 142 25.78 -14.91 -2.55
C ASP A 142 25.25 -15.32 -1.16
N LYS A 143 26.11 -15.49 -0.14
CA LYS A 143 25.70 -16.01 1.18
C LYS A 143 25.05 -14.94 2.06
N GLU A 144 25.44 -13.68 1.89
CA GLU A 144 24.96 -12.55 2.69
C GLU A 144 24.02 -11.62 1.91
N LEU A 145 23.61 -12.02 0.70
CA LEU A 145 22.79 -11.20 -0.19
C LEU A 145 21.51 -10.67 0.47
N TRP A 146 20.81 -11.51 1.25
CA TRP A 146 19.57 -11.12 1.90
C TRP A 146 19.77 -10.03 2.96
N GLU A 147 20.91 -10.02 3.66
CA GLU A 147 21.22 -9.00 4.69
C GLU A 147 21.40 -7.64 4.02
N HIS A 148 22.11 -7.61 2.90
CA HIS A 148 22.32 -6.41 2.08
C HIS A 148 21.01 -5.88 1.49
N GLN A 149 20.18 -6.77 0.95
CA GLN A 149 18.82 -6.43 0.49
C GLN A 149 17.98 -5.84 1.62
N TYR A 150 18.08 -6.41 2.82
CA TYR A 150 17.36 -5.95 4.00
C TYR A 150 17.78 -4.54 4.43
N GLN A 151 19.07 -4.21 4.38
CA GLN A 151 19.56 -2.85 4.68
C GLN A 151 19.00 -1.81 3.71
N GLU A 152 18.95 -2.14 2.41
CA GLU A 152 18.33 -1.26 1.41
C GLU A 152 16.84 -1.03 1.71
N ILE A 153 16.10 -2.10 2.06
CA ILE A 153 14.66 -2.02 2.33
C ILE A 153 14.38 -1.23 3.62
N ILE A 154 15.19 -1.37 4.67
CA ILE A 154 15.04 -0.56 5.88
C ILE A 154 15.20 0.93 5.54
N MET A 155 16.23 1.30 4.79
CA MET A 155 16.41 2.70 4.36
C MET A 155 15.23 3.16 3.50
N GLY A 156 14.80 2.36 2.53
CA GLY A 156 13.62 2.65 1.73
C GLY A 156 12.37 2.86 2.57
N ALA A 157 12.13 2.03 3.58
CA ALA A 157 10.99 2.16 4.48
C ALA A 157 11.05 3.43 5.35
N ILE A 158 12.23 3.79 5.86
CA ILE A 158 12.44 5.07 6.56
C ILE A 158 12.09 6.22 5.63
N MET A 159 12.71 6.28 4.45
CA MET A 159 12.52 7.35 3.48
C MET A 159 11.06 7.45 3.02
N GLN A 160 10.40 6.32 2.77
CA GLN A 160 8.98 6.32 2.39
C GLN A 160 8.07 6.84 3.51
N SER A 161 8.51 6.71 4.76
CA SER A 161 7.79 7.22 5.92
C SER A 161 8.03 8.72 6.17
N ILE A 162 8.95 9.35 5.43
CA ILE A 162 9.34 10.75 5.62
C ILE A 162 9.51 11.49 4.28
N ASP A 163 8.53 12.31 3.92
CA ASP A 163 8.52 13.34 2.85
C ASP A 163 9.29 13.06 1.55
N THR A 164 9.52 11.79 1.21
CA THR A 164 10.21 11.34 -0.01
C THR A 164 9.18 10.97 -1.06
N ASN A 165 9.33 11.53 -2.26
CA ASN A 165 8.36 11.40 -3.35
C ASN A 165 8.77 10.36 -4.40
N LEU A 166 10.07 10.07 -4.51
CA LEU A 166 10.62 9.06 -5.43
C LEU A 166 11.70 8.25 -4.70
N ILE A 167 11.60 6.92 -4.73
CA ILE A 167 12.60 6.04 -4.09
C ILE A 167 13.20 5.12 -5.14
N ILE A 168 14.53 5.11 -5.23
CA ILE A 168 15.28 4.27 -6.16
C ILE A 168 15.78 3.03 -5.43
N MET A 169 15.26 1.86 -5.84
CA MET A 169 15.60 0.56 -5.31
C MET A 169 16.33 -0.29 -6.36
N HIS A 170 17.23 -1.15 -5.92
CA HIS A 170 17.90 -2.19 -6.67
C HIS A 170 17.29 -3.57 -6.41
N THR A 171 16.94 -3.86 -5.15
CA THR A 171 16.25 -5.09 -4.75
C THR A 171 14.83 -5.13 -5.32
N GLY A 172 14.36 -6.32 -5.70
CA GLY A 172 13.02 -6.52 -6.26
C GLY A 172 12.98 -6.65 -7.79
N LYS A 173 14.14 -6.56 -8.47
CA LYS A 173 14.26 -6.76 -9.92
C LYS A 173 14.12 -8.23 -10.36
N ARG A 174 14.26 -9.19 -9.43
CA ARG A 174 14.20 -10.64 -9.69
C ARG A 174 12.95 -11.24 -9.03
N LYS A 175 12.46 -12.36 -9.56
CA LYS A 175 11.23 -13.01 -9.08
C LYS A 175 11.36 -13.49 -7.64
N GLU A 176 12.54 -13.97 -7.26
CA GLU A 176 12.90 -14.41 -5.91
C GLU A 176 12.92 -13.27 -4.89
N ASP A 177 13.08 -12.01 -5.33
CA ASP A 177 13.16 -10.84 -4.46
C ASP A 177 11.85 -10.03 -4.43
N ILE A 178 10.75 -10.57 -4.97
CA ILE A 178 9.48 -9.84 -5.11
C ILE A 178 8.90 -9.40 -3.76
N TRP A 179 9.28 -10.10 -2.68
CA TRP A 179 8.92 -9.77 -1.30
C TRP A 179 9.34 -8.34 -0.92
N ALA A 180 10.45 -7.84 -1.45
CA ALA A 180 10.91 -6.48 -1.19
C ALA A 180 9.92 -5.43 -1.73
N LEU A 181 9.41 -5.64 -2.95
CA LEU A 181 8.40 -4.75 -3.54
C LEU A 181 7.07 -4.87 -2.80
N LEU A 182 6.68 -6.07 -2.35
CA LEU A 182 5.47 -6.26 -1.55
C LEU A 182 5.50 -5.41 -0.27
N VAL A 183 6.63 -5.42 0.46
CA VAL A 183 6.81 -4.60 1.67
C VAL A 183 6.68 -3.12 1.35
N MET A 184 7.41 -2.62 0.34
CA MET A 184 7.38 -1.20 -0.03
C MET A 184 6.00 -0.73 -0.46
N MET A 185 5.29 -1.52 -1.28
CA MET A 185 3.93 -1.21 -1.72
C MET A 185 2.92 -1.25 -0.58
N THR A 186 3.06 -2.19 0.36
CA THR A 186 2.20 -2.30 1.53
C THR A 186 2.38 -1.09 2.44
N LEU A 187 3.62 -0.71 2.74
CA LEU A 187 3.92 0.48 3.53
C LEU A 187 3.39 1.75 2.83
N ARG A 188 3.47 1.83 1.50
CA ARG A 188 3.00 3.01 0.75
C ARG A 188 1.49 3.13 0.88
N GLN A 189 0.77 2.02 0.74
CA GLN A 189 -0.67 2.02 0.91
C GLN A 189 -1.06 2.43 2.34
N SER A 190 -0.34 1.95 3.35
CA SER A 190 -0.61 2.30 4.76
C SER A 190 -0.39 3.78 5.05
N ILE A 191 0.74 4.37 4.58
CA ILE A 191 1.11 5.74 4.91
C ILE A 191 0.29 6.77 4.13
N PHE A 192 -0.02 6.49 2.86
CA PHE A 192 -0.70 7.44 1.97
C PHE A 192 -2.22 7.23 1.90
N SER A 193 -2.80 6.40 2.78
CA SER A 193 -4.26 6.32 2.94
C SER A 193 -4.77 7.56 3.67
N ASP A 194 -5.90 8.13 3.22
CA ASP A 194 -6.51 9.28 3.92
C ASP A 194 -6.95 8.85 5.32
N PRO A 195 -6.36 9.40 6.40
CA PRO A 195 -6.68 8.97 7.76
C PRO A 195 -8.10 9.33 8.20
N ARG A 196 -8.82 10.15 7.42
CA ARG A 196 -10.20 10.58 7.71
C ARG A 196 -11.23 9.71 7.01
N ILE A 197 -10.83 8.93 6.01
CA ILE A 197 -11.72 8.07 5.23
C ILE A 197 -11.33 6.64 5.50
N TYR A 198 -12.12 5.94 6.31
CA TYR A 198 -11.97 4.51 6.44
C TYR A 198 -12.37 3.85 5.12
N PRO A 199 -11.50 3.05 4.49
CA PRO A 199 -11.88 2.34 3.28
C PRO A 199 -13.00 1.36 3.64
N ALA A 200 -14.21 1.67 3.20
CA ALA A 200 -15.39 0.84 3.37
C ALA A 200 -15.78 0.16 2.06
N VAL A 201 -16.52 -0.93 2.18
CA VAL A 201 -17.20 -1.63 1.09
C VAL A 201 -18.70 -1.40 1.26
N ASP A 202 -19.50 -1.55 0.21
CA ASP A 202 -20.95 -1.43 0.35
C ASP A 202 -21.50 -2.53 1.28
N ALA A 203 -22.40 -2.18 2.19
CA ALA A 203 -23.13 -3.15 2.99
C ALA A 203 -24.05 -3.99 2.09
N GLY A 204 -24.24 -5.25 2.43
CA GLY A 204 -25.02 -6.16 1.61
C GLY A 204 -24.66 -7.62 1.84
N VAL A 205 -25.32 -8.50 1.08
CA VAL A 205 -25.05 -9.93 1.08
C VAL A 205 -24.24 -10.28 -0.17
N TYR A 206 -23.06 -10.86 0.04
CA TYR A 206 -22.14 -11.24 -1.02
C TYR A 206 -22.09 -12.76 -1.19
N GLU A 207 -22.09 -13.20 -2.44
CA GLU A 207 -21.93 -14.61 -2.84
C GLU A 207 -20.44 -14.95 -2.91
N ILE A 208 -19.99 -15.91 -2.10
CA ILE A 208 -18.62 -16.43 -2.17
C ILE A 208 -18.69 -17.87 -2.67
N GLY A 209 -18.10 -18.12 -3.84
CA GLY A 209 -18.21 -19.43 -4.50
C GLY A 209 -19.58 -19.60 -5.17
N GLU A 210 -20.17 -20.78 -5.03
CA GLU A 210 -21.50 -21.13 -5.53
C GLU A 210 -22.43 -21.53 -4.37
N PRO A 211 -22.83 -20.58 -3.49
CA PRO A 211 -23.59 -20.91 -2.29
C PRO A 211 -24.98 -21.47 -2.61
N THR A 212 -25.39 -22.45 -1.81
CA THR A 212 -26.69 -23.13 -1.90
C THR A 212 -27.64 -22.65 -0.80
N ASP A 213 -28.85 -23.19 -0.78
CA ASP A 213 -29.82 -22.95 0.28
C ASP A 213 -29.39 -23.51 1.66
N LYS A 214 -28.33 -24.31 1.72
CA LYS A 214 -27.74 -24.88 2.95
C LYS A 214 -26.40 -24.24 3.34
N SER A 215 -25.91 -23.30 2.54
CA SER A 215 -24.59 -22.69 2.74
C SER A 215 -24.59 -21.74 3.95
N PRO A 216 -23.51 -21.69 4.73
CA PRO A 216 -23.44 -20.84 5.92
C PRO A 216 -23.52 -19.35 5.58
N ILE A 217 -24.11 -18.57 6.49
CA ILE A 217 -24.08 -17.10 6.45
C ILE A 217 -23.05 -16.61 7.47
N PHE A 218 -21.94 -16.04 6.97
CA PHE A 218 -20.98 -15.33 7.79
C PHE A 218 -21.35 -13.86 7.91
N VAL A 219 -21.27 -13.31 9.11
CA VAL A 219 -21.45 -11.88 9.37
C VAL A 219 -20.10 -11.20 9.49
N THR A 220 -19.93 -10.05 8.85
CA THR A 220 -18.74 -9.20 8.99
C THR A 220 -19.11 -7.72 8.88
N SER A 221 -18.14 -6.84 9.11
CA SER A 221 -18.33 -5.40 8.94
C SER A 221 -17.90 -4.92 7.56
N ASN A 222 -18.35 -3.73 7.18
CA ASN A 222 -18.03 -3.13 5.89
C ASN A 222 -16.63 -2.49 5.82
N TYR A 223 -15.83 -2.57 6.88
CA TYR A 223 -14.43 -2.16 6.81
C TYR A 223 -13.66 -3.03 5.80
N ARG A 224 -13.04 -2.40 4.80
CA ARG A 224 -12.38 -3.09 3.68
C ARG A 224 -11.28 -4.05 4.15
N LEU A 225 -10.50 -3.66 5.16
CA LEU A 225 -9.45 -4.52 5.71
C LEU A 225 -9.96 -5.62 6.66
N THR A 226 -11.27 -5.68 6.93
CA THR A 226 -11.93 -6.82 7.59
C THR A 226 -12.63 -7.70 6.56
N LYS A 227 -13.42 -7.11 5.65
CA LYS A 227 -14.18 -7.85 4.65
C LYS A 227 -13.30 -8.64 3.69
N ILE A 228 -12.22 -8.04 3.18
CA ILE A 228 -11.34 -8.69 2.18
C ILE A 228 -10.65 -9.94 2.76
N PRO A 229 -10.01 -9.91 3.94
CA PRO A 229 -9.44 -11.12 4.54
C PRO A 229 -10.48 -12.22 4.76
N VAL A 230 -11.66 -11.89 5.28
CA VAL A 230 -12.75 -12.88 5.47
C VAL A 230 -13.13 -13.54 4.14
N GLU A 231 -13.30 -12.76 3.08
CA GLU A 231 -13.60 -13.29 1.75
C GLU A 231 -12.47 -14.18 1.21
N ILE A 232 -11.20 -13.77 1.37
CA ILE A 232 -10.04 -14.55 0.94
C ILE A 232 -9.97 -15.87 1.70
N ASP A 233 -10.20 -15.87 3.01
CA ASP A 233 -10.12 -17.07 3.84
C ASP A 233 -11.27 -18.04 3.57
N ILE A 234 -12.49 -17.55 3.31
CA ILE A 234 -13.62 -18.38 2.85
C ILE A 234 -13.26 -19.06 1.52
N LYS A 235 -12.76 -18.29 0.53
CA LYS A 235 -12.33 -18.83 -0.76
C LYS A 235 -11.17 -19.80 -0.62
N GLY A 236 -10.17 -19.47 0.19
CA GLY A 236 -9.00 -20.30 0.46
C GLY A 236 -9.35 -21.61 1.17
N ALA A 237 -10.46 -21.64 1.91
CA ALA A 237 -11.03 -22.85 2.49
C ALA A 237 -11.84 -23.71 1.51
N ASN A 238 -11.99 -23.29 0.24
CA ASN A 238 -12.88 -23.89 -0.77
C ASN A 238 -14.32 -24.04 -0.25
N LEU A 239 -14.86 -22.97 0.33
CA LEU A 239 -16.17 -22.95 0.97
C LEU A 239 -17.13 -22.05 0.20
N ASP A 240 -18.32 -22.59 -0.11
CA ASP A 240 -19.42 -21.83 -0.69
C ASP A 240 -20.28 -21.24 0.42
N ALA A 241 -20.31 -19.91 0.52
CA ALA A 241 -20.93 -19.21 1.63
C ALA A 241 -21.56 -17.87 1.24
N TRP A 242 -22.52 -17.45 2.05
CA TRP A 242 -23.07 -16.10 2.03
C TRP A 242 -22.29 -15.23 3.01
N LEU A 243 -21.88 -14.04 2.60
CA LEU A 243 -21.20 -13.07 3.47
C LEU A 243 -22.10 -11.84 3.66
N LEU A 244 -22.74 -11.74 4.83
CA LEU A 244 -23.49 -10.56 5.25
C LEU A 244 -22.52 -9.50 5.77
N VAL A 245 -22.40 -8.41 5.02
CA VAL A 245 -21.59 -7.24 5.35
C VAL A 245 -22.50 -6.17 5.96
N VAL A 246 -22.30 -5.88 7.24
CA VAL A 246 -23.04 -4.87 7.99
C VAL A 246 -22.28 -3.54 7.95
N ASP A 247 -23.00 -2.44 7.77
CA ASP A 247 -22.40 -1.10 7.84
C ASP A 247 -21.93 -0.80 9.26
N SER A 248 -20.62 -0.62 9.43
CA SER A 248 -20.00 -0.23 10.69
C SER A 248 -19.29 1.12 10.57
N GLU A 249 -19.69 1.95 9.60
CA GLU A 249 -19.03 3.21 9.25
C GLU A 249 -17.57 3.00 8.81
N GLY A 250 -17.26 1.82 8.26
CA GLY A 250 -15.89 1.45 7.88
C GLY A 250 -14.98 1.10 9.06
N ILE A 251 -15.52 0.79 10.24
CA ILE A 251 -14.75 0.45 11.43
C ILE A 251 -14.61 -1.08 11.57
N GLY A 252 -13.43 -1.56 11.98
CA GLY A 252 -13.19 -2.99 12.22
C GLY A 252 -14.02 -3.55 13.39
N ILE A 253 -14.23 -4.88 13.42
CA ILE A 253 -15.19 -5.55 14.33
C ILE A 253 -15.03 -5.13 15.79
N GLU A 254 -13.85 -5.31 16.39
CA GLU A 254 -13.68 -5.08 17.83
C GLU A 254 -13.97 -3.63 18.23
N SER A 255 -13.49 -2.66 17.43
CA SER A 255 -13.74 -1.24 17.65
C SER A 255 -15.20 -0.86 17.39
N ALA A 256 -15.83 -1.38 16.34
CA ALA A 256 -17.22 -1.09 16.01
C ALA A 256 -18.19 -1.70 17.03
N VAL A 257 -17.86 -2.88 17.57
CA VAL A 257 -18.59 -3.51 18.67
C VAL A 257 -18.48 -2.67 19.94
N ALA A 258 -17.30 -2.10 20.22
CA ALA A 258 -17.10 -1.21 21.37
C ALA A 258 -17.80 0.15 21.22
N GLY A 259 -17.78 0.72 20.01
CA GLY A 259 -18.42 2.00 19.69
C GLY A 259 -19.93 1.93 19.47
N GLY A 260 -20.48 0.73 19.27
CA GLY A 260 -21.92 0.49 19.11
C GLY A 260 -22.41 0.50 17.65
N GLN A 261 -21.55 0.86 16.68
CA GLN A 261 -21.86 0.78 15.25
C GLN A 261 -22.15 -0.66 14.80
N PHE A 262 -21.45 -1.65 15.40
CA PHE A 262 -21.70 -3.06 15.15
C PHE A 262 -22.38 -3.69 16.37
N SER A 263 -23.71 -3.71 16.36
CA SER A 263 -24.57 -4.16 17.46
C SER A 263 -25.55 -5.25 17.01
N ALA A 264 -26.22 -5.91 17.96
CA ALA A 264 -27.26 -6.91 17.66
C ALA A 264 -28.34 -6.31 16.74
N GLY A 265 -28.82 -5.10 17.05
CA GLY A 265 -29.79 -4.38 16.22
C GLY A 265 -29.29 -4.08 14.82
N ALA A 266 -28.06 -3.54 14.68
CA ALA A 266 -27.50 -3.25 13.35
C ALA A 266 -27.39 -4.52 12.48
N ILE A 267 -26.99 -5.66 13.08
CA ILE A 267 -26.93 -6.94 12.36
C ILE A 267 -28.34 -7.43 12.01
N ALA A 268 -29.29 -7.38 12.94
CA ALA A 268 -30.67 -7.82 12.72
C ALA A 268 -31.39 -6.96 11.65
N GLU A 269 -31.12 -5.66 11.61
CA GLU A 269 -31.59 -4.75 10.56
C GLU A 269 -30.98 -5.14 9.21
N ALA A 270 -29.67 -5.35 9.13
CA ALA A 270 -29.00 -5.78 7.90
C ALA A 270 -29.53 -7.13 7.38
N VAL A 271 -29.81 -8.09 8.27
CA VAL A 271 -30.45 -9.37 7.91
C VAL A 271 -31.79 -9.16 7.22
N LYS A 272 -32.62 -8.25 7.75
CA LYS A 272 -33.95 -7.92 7.22
C LYS A 272 -33.85 -7.13 5.91
N GLU A 273 -33.01 -6.10 5.89
CA GLU A 273 -32.80 -5.21 4.75
C GLU A 273 -32.29 -5.97 3.53
N PHE A 274 -31.25 -6.79 3.71
CA PHE A 274 -30.63 -7.55 2.63
C PHE A 274 -31.21 -8.95 2.44
N LYS A 275 -32.28 -9.27 3.17
CA LYS A 275 -33.04 -10.52 3.04
C LYS A 275 -32.15 -11.77 3.14
N ALA A 276 -31.22 -11.77 4.09
CA ALA A 276 -30.22 -12.82 4.21
C ALA A 276 -30.84 -14.21 4.37
N PHE A 277 -31.95 -14.32 5.11
CA PHE A 277 -32.68 -15.59 5.30
C PHE A 277 -33.56 -16.01 4.12
N GLU A 278 -33.80 -15.16 3.11
CA GLU A 278 -34.46 -15.60 1.87
C GLU A 278 -33.51 -16.40 0.95
N LYS A 279 -32.20 -16.37 1.24
CA LYS A 279 -31.16 -17.05 0.46
C LYS A 279 -30.90 -18.50 0.91
N VAL A 280 -31.38 -18.87 2.08
CA VAL A 280 -31.10 -20.15 2.74
C VAL A 280 -32.38 -20.76 3.34
N ASN A 281 -32.36 -22.06 3.60
CA ASN A 281 -33.47 -22.80 4.23
C ASN A 281 -33.32 -22.93 5.77
N HIS A 282 -32.35 -22.23 6.35
CA HIS A 282 -32.06 -22.22 7.79
C HIS A 282 -32.02 -20.79 8.32
N ARG A 283 -32.05 -20.62 9.65
CA ARG A 283 -31.91 -19.32 10.32
C ARG A 283 -30.69 -19.32 11.21
N ILE A 284 -29.53 -19.50 10.61
CA ILE A 284 -28.24 -19.61 11.33
C ILE A 284 -27.32 -18.50 10.85
N LEU A 285 -26.76 -17.74 11.80
CA LEU A 285 -25.76 -16.70 11.55
C LEU A 285 -24.46 -17.08 12.24
N ILE A 286 -23.34 -16.99 11.52
CA ILE A 286 -22.00 -17.15 12.09
C ILE A 286 -21.41 -15.76 12.29
N ILE A 287 -21.31 -15.31 13.55
CA ILE A 287 -20.72 -14.01 13.88
C ILE A 287 -19.21 -14.13 14.17
N PRO A 288 -18.42 -13.05 13.99
CA PRO A 288 -17.01 -13.09 14.33
C PRO A 288 -16.80 -13.34 15.82
N GLY A 289 -15.74 -14.06 16.20
CA GLY A 289 -15.44 -14.34 17.61
C GLY A 289 -15.21 -13.08 18.46
N MET A 290 -14.78 -11.97 17.84
CA MET A 290 -14.67 -10.67 18.50
C MET A 290 -16.03 -10.03 18.85
N ALA A 291 -17.11 -10.48 18.21
CA ALA A 291 -18.48 -10.03 18.44
C ALA A 291 -19.29 -11.00 19.33
N ALA A 292 -18.65 -12.02 19.94
CA ALA A 292 -19.32 -13.08 20.71
C ALA A 292 -20.31 -12.56 21.77
N ARG A 293 -20.02 -11.41 22.38
CA ARG A 293 -20.88 -10.78 23.39
C ARG A 293 -22.25 -10.33 22.87
N LEU A 294 -22.42 -10.25 21.54
CA LEU A 294 -23.67 -9.86 20.90
C LEU A 294 -24.62 -11.06 20.67
N SER A 295 -24.16 -12.30 20.85
CA SER A 295 -24.89 -13.47 20.38
C SER A 295 -26.30 -13.57 20.96
N GLY A 296 -26.46 -13.51 22.29
CA GLY A 296 -27.77 -13.67 22.93
C GLY A 296 -28.78 -12.60 22.50
N ALA A 297 -28.38 -11.33 22.51
CA ALA A 297 -29.27 -10.25 22.05
C ALA A 297 -29.60 -10.37 20.54
N LEU A 298 -28.65 -10.84 19.74
CA LEU A 298 -28.86 -11.04 18.31
C LEU A 298 -29.82 -12.19 18.00
N GLU A 299 -29.81 -13.27 18.80
CA GLU A 299 -30.76 -14.38 18.65
C GLU A 299 -32.20 -13.87 18.76
N ASP A 300 -32.47 -13.04 19.78
CA ASP A 300 -33.77 -12.42 20.00
C ASP A 300 -34.15 -11.43 18.89
N GLU A 301 -33.24 -10.54 18.50
CA GLU A 301 -33.55 -9.44 17.58
C GLU A 301 -33.65 -9.86 16.10
N ALA A 302 -32.84 -10.84 15.69
CA ALA A 302 -32.82 -11.37 14.33
C ALA A 302 -33.73 -12.60 14.14
N ASP A 303 -34.28 -13.15 15.22
CA ASP A 303 -35.03 -14.41 15.21
C ASP A 303 -34.24 -15.52 14.49
N ALA A 304 -33.06 -15.82 15.04
CA ALA A 304 -32.07 -16.71 14.45
C ALA A 304 -31.24 -17.43 15.51
N PHE A 305 -30.62 -18.53 15.12
CA PHE A 305 -29.59 -19.19 15.92
C PHE A 305 -28.22 -18.59 15.62
N VAL A 306 -27.53 -18.10 16.64
CA VAL A 306 -26.26 -17.38 16.45
C VAL A 306 -25.10 -18.23 16.93
N VAL A 307 -24.22 -18.60 15.99
CA VAL A 307 -23.01 -19.34 16.30
C VAL A 307 -21.81 -18.41 16.28
N VAL A 308 -20.95 -18.54 17.30
CA VAL A 308 -19.73 -17.75 17.41
C VAL A 308 -18.62 -18.44 16.60
N GLY A 309 -18.17 -17.75 15.55
CA GLY A 309 -17.04 -18.15 14.72
C GLY A 309 -15.68 -17.87 15.37
N PRO A 310 -14.58 -18.10 14.64
CA PRO A 310 -13.23 -17.82 15.14
C PRO A 310 -13.01 -16.31 15.34
N ARG A 311 -12.07 -15.95 16.22
CA ARG A 311 -11.65 -14.54 16.41
C ARG A 311 -10.90 -13.99 15.19
N ASP A 312 -10.22 -14.86 14.45
CA ASP A 312 -9.44 -14.54 13.24
C ASP A 312 -10.00 -15.34 12.06
N SER A 313 -10.15 -14.70 10.89
CA SER A 313 -10.77 -15.31 9.71
C SER A 313 -9.99 -16.50 9.15
N SER A 314 -8.67 -16.57 9.39
CA SER A 314 -7.84 -17.72 9.00
C SER A 314 -8.31 -19.03 9.66
N GLY A 315 -9.08 -18.95 10.75
CA GLY A 315 -9.69 -20.09 11.42
C GLY A 315 -10.96 -20.63 10.75
N ILE A 316 -11.56 -19.93 9.77
CA ILE A 316 -12.86 -20.29 9.18
C ILE A 316 -12.86 -21.72 8.62
N GLY A 317 -11.82 -22.08 7.87
CA GLY A 317 -11.75 -23.40 7.25
C GLY A 317 -11.68 -24.56 8.25
N LYS A 318 -11.02 -24.35 9.40
CA LYS A 318 -11.00 -25.34 10.49
C LYS A 318 -12.34 -25.37 11.23
N TYR A 319 -12.89 -24.19 11.51
CA TYR A 319 -14.15 -24.04 12.22
C TYR A 319 -15.29 -24.77 11.52
N ILE A 320 -15.46 -24.58 10.21
CA ILE A 320 -16.55 -25.26 9.48
C ILE A 320 -16.41 -26.78 9.54
N LYS A 321 -15.19 -27.31 9.41
CA LYS A 321 -14.96 -28.77 9.46
C LYS A 321 -15.30 -29.40 10.80
N GLU A 322 -15.08 -28.66 11.89
CA GLU A 322 -15.21 -29.20 13.25
C GLU A 322 -16.55 -28.86 13.91
N GLN A 323 -17.15 -27.72 13.57
CA GLN A 323 -18.25 -27.12 14.32
C GLN A 323 -19.51 -26.85 13.48
N TRP A 324 -19.47 -26.89 12.15
CA TRP A 324 -20.67 -26.60 11.35
C TRP A 324 -21.62 -27.79 11.35
N GLN A 325 -22.66 -27.73 12.19
CA GLN A 325 -23.68 -28.76 12.36
C GLN A 325 -25.09 -28.16 12.18
N PRO A 326 -25.46 -27.78 10.95
CA PRO A 326 -26.67 -27.00 10.70
C PRO A 326 -27.97 -27.70 11.12
N GLU A 327 -28.03 -29.03 11.02
CA GLU A 327 -29.19 -29.81 11.44
C GLU A 327 -29.40 -29.75 12.96
N GLU A 328 -28.32 -29.82 13.74
CA GLU A 328 -28.37 -29.72 15.21
C GLU A 328 -28.72 -28.29 15.65
N PHE A 329 -28.13 -27.29 15.00
CA PHE A 329 -28.42 -25.88 15.26
C PHE A 329 -29.89 -25.52 14.99
N MET A 330 -30.45 -26.01 13.87
CA MET A 330 -31.87 -25.79 13.59
C MET A 330 -32.79 -26.49 14.58
N LYS A 331 -32.42 -27.67 15.08
CA LYS A 331 -33.19 -28.34 16.12
C LYS A 331 -33.21 -27.52 17.42
N GLN A 332 -32.05 -27.01 17.84
CA GLN A 332 -31.96 -26.16 19.04
C GLN A 332 -32.72 -24.84 18.86
N TYR A 333 -32.68 -24.25 17.66
CA TYR A 333 -33.47 -23.07 17.33
C TYR A 333 -34.98 -23.30 17.46
N GLU A 334 -35.47 -24.45 17.00
CA GLU A 334 -36.88 -24.82 17.14
C GLU A 334 -37.26 -25.04 18.61
N GLU A 335 -36.39 -25.70 19.39
CA GLU A 335 -36.58 -25.90 20.85
C GLU A 335 -36.61 -24.57 21.62
N LEU A 336 -35.84 -23.56 21.20
CA LEU A 336 -35.84 -22.22 21.80
C LEU A 336 -37.11 -21.40 21.48
N LYS A 337 -37.91 -21.84 20.50
CA LYS A 337 -39.17 -21.18 20.10
C LYS A 337 -40.42 -21.73 20.79
N GLU A 338 -40.34 -22.93 21.37
CA GLU A 338 -41.43 -23.55 22.15
C GLU A 338 -41.51 -23.00 23.59
#